data_AF-A0A3P8QC25-F1
#
_entry.id   AF-A0A3P8QC25-F1
#
_cell.length_a   1.000
_cell.length_b   1.000
_cell.length_c   1.000
_cell.angle_alpha   90.00
_cell.angle_beta   90.00
_cell.angle_gamma   90.00
#
_symmetry.space_group_name_H-M   'P 1'
#
loop_
_entity.id
_entity.type
_entity.pdbx_description
1 polymer ?
#
loop_
_entity_poly.entity_id
_entity_poly.type
_entity_poly.pdbx_seq_one_letter_code
_entity_poly.pdbx_strand_id
1 'polypeptide(L)'
;MLEKILLLLSLSLSVAEGLCKPGVGEAYKVRFSIKTALGDQAYPWNKNEMFLFRAALAFAMRDFTNGEEFGVSDIHPCNETQRVSFWFVVTRPKTMDLVDKGTVEMAIKKSRNRINGAFLLTDKTLEFDGIYPTLAAPVSPDTPPWLIVFGVVMGAVSVGIIALLVYPLVQRKLKKNMDADDEDSDEETGVKTAENGANDGIYNSTFSDDERFTQM
;
A
#
# COMPACT_ATOMS: atom_id res chain seq x y z
N MET A 1 51.10 0.60 46.60
CA MET A 1 49.71 1.09 46.77
C MET A 1 49.04 1.40 45.43
N LEU A 2 49.76 1.90 44.41
CA LEU A 2 49.21 2.17 43.07
C LEU A 2 48.86 0.91 42.25
N GLU A 3 49.62 -0.17 42.44
CA GLU A 3 49.49 -1.43 41.69
C GLU A 3 48.17 -2.17 41.96
N LYS A 4 47.64 -2.04 43.18
CA LYS A 4 46.36 -2.65 43.58
C LYS A 4 45.14 -1.89 43.05
N ILE A 5 45.30 -0.60 42.75
CA ILE A 5 44.23 0.24 42.17
C ILE A 5 44.12 -0.04 40.67
N LEU A 6 45.25 -0.33 40.00
CA LEU A 6 45.26 -0.67 38.57
C LEU A 6 44.57 -2.01 38.28
N LEU A 7 44.71 -2.99 39.18
CA LEU A 7 44.05 -4.31 39.07
C LEU A 7 42.52 -4.26 39.28
N LEU A 8 42.01 -3.23 39.99
CA LEU A 8 40.57 -3.06 40.17
C LEU A 8 39.89 -2.37 38.97
N LEU A 9 40.63 -1.58 38.18
CA LEU A 9 40.10 -1.00 36.94
C LEU A 9 40.05 -1.97 35.76
N SER A 10 40.78 -3.10 35.81
CA SER A 10 40.76 -4.10 34.74
C SER A 10 39.60 -5.11 34.84
N LEU A 11 38.90 -5.20 35.98
CA LEU A 11 37.78 -6.13 36.15
C LEU A 11 36.42 -5.60 35.67
N SER A 12 36.28 -4.29 35.43
CA SER A 12 34.99 -3.73 34.97
C SER A 12 34.74 -3.90 33.47
N LEU A 13 35.76 -4.26 32.68
CA LEU A 13 35.62 -4.39 31.23
C LEU A 13 35.16 -5.78 30.76
N SER A 14 35.30 -6.82 31.59
CA SER A 14 35.01 -8.21 31.19
C SER A 14 33.57 -8.67 31.42
N VAL A 15 32.73 -7.89 32.11
CA VAL A 15 31.32 -8.29 32.34
C VAL A 15 30.49 -8.15 31.07
N ALA A 16 30.82 -7.19 30.19
CA ALA A 16 30.11 -7.00 28.93
C ALA A 16 30.41 -8.09 27.88
N GLU A 17 31.60 -8.70 27.91
CA GLU A 17 32.00 -9.74 26.94
C GLU A 17 31.42 -11.13 27.25
N GLY A 18 30.91 -11.36 28.46
CA GLY A 18 30.35 -12.64 28.87
C GLY A 18 28.91 -12.90 28.41
N LEU A 19 28.12 -11.84 28.20
CA LEU A 19 26.67 -11.93 27.94
C LEU A 19 26.33 -12.28 26.48
N CYS A 20 27.27 -12.06 25.56
CA CYS A 20 27.04 -12.19 24.12
C CYS A 20 28.04 -13.14 23.45
N LYS A 21 28.10 -14.38 23.93
CA LYS A 21 28.82 -15.45 23.21
C LYS A 21 27.93 -16.04 22.11
N PRO A 22 28.41 -16.13 20.86
CA PRO A 22 27.67 -16.81 19.81
C PRO A 22 27.46 -18.28 20.20
N GLY A 23 26.20 -18.70 20.29
CA GLY A 23 25.82 -20.10 20.53
C GLY A 23 25.62 -20.52 21.99
N VAL A 24 25.66 -19.62 22.98
CA VAL A 24 25.57 -20.01 24.42
C VAL A 24 24.62 -19.13 25.25
N GLY A 25 23.65 -18.42 24.66
CA GLY A 25 22.72 -17.63 25.48
C GLY A 25 21.55 -17.02 24.72
N GLU A 26 20.66 -16.40 25.49
CA GLU A 26 19.41 -15.67 25.14
C GLU A 26 19.61 -14.50 24.14
N ALA A 27 20.69 -14.51 23.35
CA ALA A 27 21.07 -13.47 22.42
C ALA A 27 20.40 -13.66 21.05
N TYR A 28 20.04 -12.54 20.43
CA TYR A 28 19.47 -12.46 19.10
C TYR A 28 20.41 -11.79 18.14
N LYS A 29 20.56 -12.38 16.95
CA LYS A 29 21.28 -11.75 15.85
C LYS A 29 20.31 -10.91 15.03
N VAL A 30 20.66 -9.66 14.77
CA VAL A 30 19.93 -8.77 13.87
C VAL A 30 20.81 -8.39 12.69
N ARG A 31 20.18 -8.24 11.52
CA ARG A 31 20.85 -7.86 10.26
C ARG A 31 20.09 -6.73 9.59
N PHE A 32 20.80 -5.66 9.28
CA PHE A 32 20.25 -4.51 8.56
C PHE A 32 20.79 -4.49 7.14
N SER A 33 19.88 -4.43 6.17
CA SER A 33 20.18 -4.28 4.74
C SER A 33 19.80 -2.88 4.26
N ILE A 34 20.36 -1.85 4.90
CA ILE A 34 20.01 -0.43 4.67
C ILE A 34 20.22 -0.03 3.21
N LYS A 35 21.39 -0.35 2.66
CA LYS A 35 21.71 -0.02 1.26
C LYS A 35 20.81 -0.74 0.25
N THR A 36 20.39 -1.96 0.56
CA THR A 36 19.44 -2.71 -0.27
C THR A 36 18.05 -2.10 -0.24
N ALA A 37 17.62 -1.56 0.91
CA ALA A 37 16.31 -0.95 1.08
C ALA A 37 16.21 0.45 0.46
N LEU A 38 17.23 1.29 0.68
CA LEU A 38 17.17 2.73 0.41
C LEU A 38 18.05 3.18 -0.76
N GLY A 39 18.90 2.30 -1.32
CA GLY A 39 19.78 2.62 -2.43
C GLY A 39 20.69 3.81 -2.11
N ASP A 40 20.57 4.87 -2.89
CA ASP A 40 21.37 6.10 -2.76
C ASP A 40 20.93 7.00 -1.59
N GLN A 41 19.74 6.78 -1.03
CA GLN A 41 19.23 7.49 0.16
C GLN A 41 19.57 6.76 1.46
N ALA A 42 20.48 5.79 1.43
CA ALA A 42 20.87 5.02 2.60
C ALA A 42 21.59 5.90 3.64
N TYR A 43 21.02 5.98 4.85
CA TYR A 43 21.65 6.67 5.96
C TYR A 43 22.83 5.86 6.52
N PRO A 44 23.86 6.55 7.06
CA PRO A 44 24.98 5.88 7.71
C PRO A 44 24.54 5.31 9.06
N TRP A 45 24.90 4.04 9.31
CA TRP A 45 24.70 3.45 10.62
C TRP A 45 25.70 4.03 11.62
N ASN A 46 25.19 4.70 12.66
CA ASN A 46 25.98 5.41 13.64
C ASN A 46 25.44 5.21 15.07
N LYS A 47 26.03 5.89 16.06
CA LYS A 47 25.63 5.77 17.47
C LYS A 47 24.19 6.25 17.73
N ASN A 48 23.67 7.19 16.95
CA ASN A 48 22.30 7.68 17.06
C ASN A 48 21.32 6.64 16.54
N GLU A 49 21.63 5.98 15.42
CA GLU A 49 20.82 4.85 14.90
C GLU A 49 20.83 3.66 15.86
N MET A 50 21.99 3.36 16.46
CA MET A 50 22.09 2.35 17.51
C MET A 50 21.24 2.72 18.74
N PHE A 51 21.22 3.99 19.15
CA PHE A 51 20.36 4.46 20.23
C PHE A 51 18.88 4.32 19.86
N LEU A 52 18.49 4.71 18.64
CA LEU A 52 17.13 4.56 18.13
C LEU A 52 16.72 3.08 18.13
N PHE A 53 17.62 2.17 17.77
CA PHE A 53 17.35 0.73 17.76
C PHE A 53 17.05 0.22 19.17
N ARG A 54 17.91 0.56 20.12
CA ARG A 54 17.70 0.21 21.52
C ARG A 54 16.39 0.81 22.06
N ALA A 55 16.06 2.04 21.69
CA ALA A 55 14.81 2.69 22.09
C ALA A 55 13.58 2.02 21.48
N ALA A 56 13.63 1.64 20.20
CA ALA A 56 12.55 0.92 19.52
C ALA A 56 12.34 -0.47 20.14
N LEU A 57 13.42 -1.16 20.52
CA LEU A 57 13.33 -2.45 21.19
C LEU A 57 12.82 -2.31 22.64
N ALA A 58 13.31 -1.33 23.40
CA ALA A 58 12.78 -0.98 24.71
C ALA A 58 11.26 -0.70 24.66
N PHE A 59 10.81 0.05 23.65
CA PHE A 59 9.40 0.28 23.40
C PHE A 59 8.63 -1.03 23.15
N ALA A 60 9.16 -1.91 22.29
CA ALA A 60 8.53 -3.20 21.99
C ALA A 60 8.41 -4.09 23.23
N MET A 61 9.44 -4.10 24.08
CA MET A 61 9.42 -4.84 25.34
C MET A 61 8.37 -4.26 26.30
N ARG A 62 8.32 -2.94 26.49
CA ARG A 62 7.30 -2.26 27.33
C ARG A 62 5.86 -2.57 26.89
N ASP A 63 5.62 -2.55 25.58
CA ASP A 63 4.30 -2.85 25.01
C ASP A 63 3.89 -4.33 25.17
N PHE A 64 4.86 -5.22 25.34
CA PHE A 64 4.60 -6.65 25.53
C PHE A 64 4.44 -7.04 27.00
N THR A 65 5.29 -6.54 27.90
CA THR A 65 5.38 -7.00 29.29
C THR A 65 4.48 -6.26 30.28
N ASN A 66 3.66 -5.29 29.84
CA ASN A 66 2.62 -4.60 30.63
C ASN A 66 3.00 -4.39 32.11
N GLY A 67 3.89 -3.43 32.37
CA GLY A 67 4.26 -3.01 33.74
C GLY A 67 5.76 -2.99 34.04
N GLU A 68 6.59 -3.53 33.15
CA GLU A 68 8.05 -3.40 33.25
C GLU A 68 8.56 -2.21 32.42
N GLU A 69 9.35 -1.33 33.02
CA GLU A 69 9.81 -0.09 32.40
C GLU A 69 11.16 -0.25 31.66
N PHE A 70 11.20 -1.06 30.59
CA PHE A 70 12.44 -1.27 29.81
C PHE A 70 13.04 0.00 29.22
N GLY A 71 14.24 0.38 29.67
CA GLY A 71 15.01 1.50 29.15
C GLY A 71 16.01 1.11 28.06
N VAL A 72 16.65 2.11 27.45
CA VAL A 72 17.71 1.93 26.45
C VAL A 72 18.93 1.19 27.04
N SER A 73 19.17 1.35 28.34
CA SER A 73 20.24 0.69 29.10
C SER A 73 20.05 -0.80 29.24
N ASP A 74 18.83 -1.30 29.06
CA ASP A 74 18.49 -2.71 29.27
C ASP A 74 18.71 -3.55 28.01
N ILE A 75 19.01 -2.90 26.89
CA ILE A 75 19.35 -3.51 25.61
C ILE A 75 20.86 -3.41 25.42
N HIS A 76 21.52 -4.56 25.41
CA HIS A 76 22.97 -4.65 25.28
C HIS A 76 23.33 -5.24 23.91
N PRO A 77 23.71 -4.40 22.92
CA PRO A 77 24.23 -4.88 21.66
C PRO A 77 25.71 -5.26 21.78
N CYS A 78 26.11 -6.22 20.95
CA CYS A 78 27.39 -6.91 21.03
C CYS A 78 27.86 -7.30 19.62
N ASN A 79 29.18 -7.35 19.42
CA ASN A 79 29.80 -7.81 18.17
C ASN A 79 29.24 -7.11 16.92
N GLU A 80 29.28 -5.77 16.91
CA GLU A 80 28.89 -4.98 15.76
C GLU A 80 29.85 -5.17 14.58
N THR A 81 29.28 -5.44 13.41
CA THR A 81 30.03 -5.67 12.17
C THR A 81 29.83 -4.51 11.19
N GLN A 82 30.75 -4.37 10.24
CA GLN A 82 30.70 -3.31 9.22
C GLN A 82 29.46 -3.40 8.30
N ARG A 83 28.89 -4.60 8.11
CA ARG A 83 27.64 -4.80 7.36
C ARG A 83 26.38 -4.54 8.18
N VAL A 84 26.50 -3.89 9.35
CA VAL A 84 25.40 -3.61 10.27
C VAL A 84 24.66 -4.89 10.67
N SER A 85 25.44 -5.83 11.20
CA SER A 85 24.91 -6.99 11.90
C SER A 85 25.55 -7.08 13.28
N PHE A 86 24.74 -7.41 14.27
CA PHE A 86 25.19 -7.50 15.65
C PHE A 86 24.27 -8.45 16.43
N TRP A 87 24.76 -8.88 17.57
CA TRP A 87 23.97 -9.62 18.55
C TRP A 87 23.42 -8.65 19.58
N PHE A 88 22.28 -8.93 20.18
CA PHE A 88 21.81 -8.18 21.34
C PHE A 88 21.17 -9.12 22.36
N VAL A 89 21.24 -8.71 23.62
CA VAL A 89 20.52 -9.33 24.74
C VAL A 89 19.67 -8.28 25.45
N VAL A 90 18.60 -8.74 26.08
CA VAL A 90 17.70 -7.89 26.85
C VAL A 90 17.74 -8.33 28.31
N THR A 91 17.97 -7.39 29.21
CA THR A 91 17.95 -7.61 30.66
C THR A 91 16.72 -6.96 31.28
N ARG A 92 16.22 -7.49 32.39
CA ARG A 92 15.13 -6.84 33.13
C ARG A 92 15.63 -5.61 33.90
N PRO A 93 14.89 -4.50 33.92
CA PRO A 93 15.35 -3.24 34.53
C PRO A 93 15.65 -3.35 36.04
N LYS A 94 14.89 -4.17 36.77
CA LYS A 94 14.97 -4.25 38.24
C LYS A 94 15.90 -5.34 38.75
N THR A 95 15.95 -6.48 38.07
CA THR A 95 16.69 -7.65 38.54
C THR A 95 17.97 -7.91 37.75
N MET A 96 18.19 -7.20 36.64
CA MET A 96 19.29 -7.44 35.68
C MET A 96 19.33 -8.86 35.10
N ASP A 97 18.28 -9.65 35.33
CA ASP A 97 18.16 -11.00 34.79
C ASP A 97 17.95 -10.94 33.28
N LEU A 98 18.47 -11.93 32.57
CA LEU A 98 18.20 -12.09 31.14
C LEU A 98 16.72 -12.38 30.92
N VAL A 99 16.13 -11.72 29.92
CA VAL A 99 14.79 -12.03 29.46
C VAL A 99 14.84 -13.27 28.58
N ASP A 100 13.88 -14.16 28.76
CA ASP A 100 13.72 -15.36 27.94
C ASP A 100 13.55 -15.02 26.46
N LYS A 101 14.19 -15.82 25.61
CA LYS A 101 14.16 -15.73 24.16
C LYS A 101 12.71 -15.63 23.65
N GLY A 102 11.85 -16.58 24.00
CA GLY A 102 10.46 -16.59 23.54
C GLY A 102 9.70 -15.29 23.83
N THR A 103 9.97 -14.67 24.99
CA THR A 103 9.37 -13.38 25.36
C THR A 103 9.84 -12.24 24.45
N VAL A 104 11.16 -12.15 24.20
CA VAL A 104 11.74 -11.13 23.31
C VAL A 104 11.24 -11.31 21.87
N GLU A 105 11.16 -12.57 21.39
CA GLU A 105 10.63 -12.87 20.06
C GLU A 105 9.18 -12.43 19.91
N MET A 106 8.31 -12.76 20.87
CA MET A 106 6.90 -12.35 20.82
C MET A 106 6.75 -10.82 20.85
N ALA A 107 7.56 -10.12 21.66
CA ALA A 107 7.56 -8.67 21.73
C ALA A 107 7.97 -8.03 20.39
N ILE A 108 9.05 -8.53 19.77
CA ILE A 108 9.52 -8.08 18.46
C ILE A 108 8.47 -8.38 17.39
N LYS A 109 7.87 -9.57 17.41
CA LYS A 109 6.85 -9.99 16.47
C LYS A 109 5.63 -9.07 16.52
N LYS A 110 5.16 -8.73 17.72
CA LYS A 110 4.02 -7.81 17.92
C LYS A 110 4.33 -6.39 17.41
N SER A 111 5.54 -5.90 17.69
CA SER A 111 5.96 -4.53 17.33
C SER A 111 6.70 -4.41 15.99
N ARG A 112 6.75 -5.48 15.19
CA ARG A 112 7.61 -5.59 14.01
C ARG A 112 7.38 -4.46 13.00
N ASN A 113 6.11 -4.19 12.68
CA ASN A 113 5.73 -3.13 11.75
C ASN A 113 6.23 -1.74 12.20
N ARG A 114 6.17 -1.47 13.50
CA ARG A 114 6.57 -0.17 14.05
C ARG A 114 8.10 -0.02 14.12
N ILE A 115 8.81 -1.10 14.45
CA ILE A 115 10.28 -1.14 14.40
C ILE A 115 10.76 -0.91 12.96
N ASN A 116 10.22 -1.67 12.01
CA ASN A 116 10.50 -1.53 10.58
C ASN A 116 10.24 -0.10 10.10
N GLY A 117 9.09 0.48 10.45
CA GLY A 117 8.72 1.84 10.12
C GLY A 117 9.67 2.90 10.68
N ALA A 118 10.20 2.72 11.89
CA ALA A 118 11.16 3.64 12.49
C ALA A 118 12.49 3.74 11.71
N PHE A 119 12.87 2.67 11.02
CA PHE A 119 14.11 2.61 10.22
C PHE A 119 13.89 2.74 8.72
N LEU A 120 12.64 2.92 8.27
CA LEU A 120 12.24 2.88 6.87
C LEU A 120 12.65 1.56 6.18
N LEU A 121 12.64 0.47 6.94
CA LEU A 121 12.99 -0.87 6.48
C LEU A 121 11.74 -1.75 6.41
N THR A 122 11.82 -2.84 5.64
CA THR A 122 10.81 -3.88 5.55
C THR A 122 11.29 -5.16 6.23
N ASP A 123 10.39 -6.15 6.39
CA ASP A 123 10.72 -7.46 6.99
C ASP A 123 11.85 -8.21 6.28
N LYS A 124 12.09 -7.92 5.00
CA LYS A 124 13.17 -8.52 4.20
C LYS A 124 14.51 -7.81 4.39
N THR A 125 14.49 -6.55 4.81
CA THR A 125 15.69 -5.72 4.93
C THR A 125 16.12 -5.54 6.38
N LEU A 126 15.21 -5.72 7.33
CA LEU A 126 15.50 -5.84 8.76
C LEU A 126 15.14 -7.25 9.23
N GLU A 127 16.17 -8.09 9.31
CA GLU A 127 16.03 -9.50 9.67
C GLU A 127 16.47 -9.73 11.12
N PHE A 128 15.63 -10.44 11.86
CA PHE A 128 15.96 -10.99 13.16
C PHE A 128 16.13 -12.50 13.00
N ASP A 129 17.33 -13.00 13.25
CA ASP A 129 17.69 -14.41 13.03
C ASP A 129 16.83 -15.31 13.94
N GLY A 130 16.05 -16.20 13.34
CA GLY A 130 15.09 -17.07 14.04
C GLY A 130 13.68 -16.51 14.23
N ILE A 131 13.41 -15.24 13.89
CA ILE A 131 12.05 -14.66 13.98
C ILE A 131 11.50 -14.47 12.57
N TYR A 132 10.61 -15.37 12.15
CA TYR A 132 9.96 -15.29 10.85
C TYR A 132 9.11 -14.00 10.73
N PRO A 133 9.01 -13.40 9.52
CA PRO A 133 8.18 -12.23 9.28
C PRO A 133 6.75 -12.48 9.76
N THR A 134 6.16 -11.49 10.43
CA THR A 134 4.70 -11.49 10.59
C THR A 134 4.11 -11.32 9.21
N LEU A 135 3.38 -12.33 8.72
CA LEU A 135 2.52 -12.16 7.56
C LEU A 135 1.63 -10.96 7.85
N ALA A 136 1.91 -9.82 7.20
CA ALA A 136 1.08 -8.64 7.34
C ALA A 136 -0.36 -9.08 7.07
N ALA A 137 -1.28 -8.73 7.97
CA ALA A 137 -2.69 -8.94 7.71
C ALA A 137 -3.00 -8.27 6.35
N PRO A 138 -3.59 -8.99 5.38
CA PRO A 138 -3.95 -8.40 4.11
C PRO A 138 -4.71 -7.10 4.37
N VAL A 139 -4.24 -6.00 3.78
CA VAL A 139 -4.94 -4.72 3.86
C VAL A 139 -6.31 -4.91 3.21
N SER A 140 -7.34 -5.11 4.03
CA SER A 140 -8.72 -5.13 3.57
C SER A 140 -9.09 -3.69 3.22
N PRO A 141 -9.37 -3.36 1.95
CA PRO A 141 -9.82 -2.02 1.61
C PRO A 141 -11.16 -1.76 2.31
N ASP A 142 -11.31 -0.56 2.91
CA ASP A 142 -12.52 -0.17 3.65
C ASP A 142 -13.80 -0.20 2.78
N THR A 143 -13.63 -0.10 1.45
CA THR A 143 -14.70 -0.30 0.47
C THR A 143 -14.33 -1.37 -0.55
N PRO A 144 -15.23 -2.31 -0.85
CA PRO A 144 -14.99 -3.30 -1.89
C PRO A 144 -14.75 -2.65 -3.26
N PRO A 145 -13.70 -3.04 -4.01
CA PRO A 145 -13.38 -2.44 -5.31
C PRO A 145 -14.51 -2.50 -6.35
N TRP A 146 -15.38 -3.51 -6.28
CA TRP A 146 -16.53 -3.65 -7.18
C TRP A 146 -17.55 -2.52 -7.03
N LEU A 147 -17.65 -1.90 -5.85
CA LEU A 147 -18.60 -0.82 -5.57
C LEU A 147 -18.18 0.48 -6.28
N ILE A 148 -16.86 0.71 -6.43
CA ILE A 148 -16.30 1.80 -7.22
C ILE A 148 -16.62 1.59 -8.71
N VAL A 149 -16.39 0.38 -9.22
CA VAL A 149 -16.69 0.04 -10.62
C VAL A 149 -18.19 0.20 -10.91
N PHE A 150 -19.05 -0.27 -10.00
CA PHE A 150 -20.50 -0.11 -10.11
C PHE A 150 -20.92 1.36 -10.18
N GLY A 151 -20.35 2.21 -9.31
CA GLY A 151 -20.63 3.64 -9.30
C GLY A 151 -20.28 4.33 -10.62
N VAL A 152 -19.11 4.01 -11.19
CA VAL A 152 -18.68 4.57 -12.48
C VAL A 152 -19.61 4.13 -13.62
N VAL A 153 -19.98 2.86 -13.67
CA VAL A 153 -20.86 2.32 -14.72
C VAL A 153 -22.25 2.95 -14.64
N MET A 154 -22.86 2.99 -13.45
CA MET A 154 -24.17 3.61 -13.26
C MET A 154 -24.15 5.12 -13.54
N GLY A 155 -23.04 5.80 -13.20
CA GLY A 155 -22.81 7.19 -13.56
C GLY A 155 -22.81 7.40 -15.07
N ALA A 156 -22.00 6.64 -15.82
CA ALA A 156 -21.94 6.75 -17.27
C ALA A 156 -23.28 6.44 -17.95
N VAL A 157 -23.99 5.41 -17.47
CA VAL A 157 -25.31 5.03 -17.98
C VAL A 157 -26.34 6.13 -17.73
N SER A 158 -26.38 6.70 -16.52
CA SER A 158 -27.33 7.78 -16.20
C SER A 158 -27.09 9.04 -17.04
N VAL A 159 -25.83 9.44 -17.23
CA VAL A 159 -25.47 10.56 -18.12
C VAL A 159 -25.90 10.26 -19.56
N GLY A 160 -25.67 9.04 -20.05
CA GLY A 160 -26.12 8.60 -21.37
C GLY A 160 -27.63 8.70 -21.54
N ILE A 161 -28.40 8.23 -20.56
CA ILE A 161 -29.87 8.30 -20.59
C ILE A 161 -30.35 9.77 -20.58
N ILE A 162 -29.79 10.61 -19.71
CA ILE A 162 -30.15 12.03 -19.65
C ILE A 162 -29.84 12.73 -20.98
N ALA A 163 -28.67 12.50 -21.56
CA ALA A 163 -28.30 13.06 -22.84
C ALA A 163 -29.26 12.62 -23.97
N LEU A 164 -29.63 11.33 -24.01
CA LEU A 164 -30.59 10.80 -24.98
C LEU A 164 -32.00 11.37 -24.84
N LEU A 165 -32.44 11.73 -23.63
CA LEU A 165 -33.74 12.37 -23.40
C LEU A 165 -33.73 13.86 -23.76
N VAL A 166 -32.63 14.56 -23.47
CA VAL A 166 -32.51 16.00 -23.71
C VAL A 166 -32.25 16.31 -25.19
N TYR A 167 -31.47 15.48 -25.88
CA TYR A 167 -31.13 15.66 -27.29
C TYR A 167 -32.33 15.86 -28.23
N PRO A 168 -33.41 15.03 -28.20
CA PRO A 168 -34.58 15.23 -29.05
C PRO A 168 -35.41 16.47 -28.67
N LEU A 169 -35.39 16.90 -27.40
CA LEU A 169 -36.08 18.13 -26.98
C LEU A 169 -35.35 19.38 -27.46
N VAL A 170 -34.02 19.38 -27.40
CA VAL A 170 -33.18 20.46 -27.91
C VAL A 170 -33.27 20.55 -29.42
N GLN A 171 -33.25 19.42 -30.15
CA GLN A 171 -33.44 19.44 -31.61
C GLN A 171 -34.82 19.96 -32.03
N ARG A 172 -35.89 19.60 -31.30
CA ARG A 172 -37.23 20.14 -31.56
C ARG A 172 -37.32 21.65 -31.28
N LYS A 173 -36.63 22.14 -30.26
CA LYS A 173 -36.53 23.58 -29.97
C LYS A 173 -35.70 24.33 -31.01
N LEU A 174 -34.58 23.76 -31.47
CA LEU A 174 -33.76 24.34 -32.54
C LEU A 174 -34.53 24.41 -33.87
N LYS A 175 -35.26 23.36 -34.24
CA LYS A 175 -36.12 23.39 -35.45
C LYS A 175 -37.23 24.43 -35.33
N LYS A 176 -37.94 24.49 -34.19
CA LYS A 176 -38.95 25.53 -33.96
C LYS A 176 -38.42 26.96 -33.98
N ASN A 177 -37.17 27.18 -33.58
CA ASN A 177 -36.54 28.50 -33.62
C ASN A 177 -36.01 28.85 -35.01
N MET A 178 -35.76 27.86 -35.88
CA MET A 178 -35.43 28.09 -37.29
C MET A 178 -36.69 28.36 -38.12
N ASP A 179 -37.77 27.59 -37.88
CA ASP A 179 -39.06 27.79 -38.55
C ASP A 179 -39.72 29.15 -38.18
N ALA A 180 -39.46 29.67 -36.96
CA ALA A 180 -39.94 30.98 -36.53
C ALA A 180 -39.09 32.16 -37.02
N ASP A 181 -37.90 31.92 -37.55
CA ASP A 181 -37.01 32.93 -38.15
C ASP A 181 -37.28 33.04 -39.67
N ASP A 182 -37.70 31.95 -40.31
CA ASP A 182 -38.10 31.92 -41.73
C ASP A 182 -39.46 32.60 -41.99
N GLU A 183 -40.44 32.53 -41.06
CA GLU A 183 -41.77 33.17 -41.20
C GLU A 183 -41.74 34.72 -41.09
N ASP A 184 -40.65 35.34 -40.63
CA ASP A 184 -40.51 36.80 -40.49
C ASP A 184 -39.77 37.45 -41.68
N SER A 185 -39.54 36.70 -42.77
CA SER A 185 -38.75 37.13 -43.93
C SER A 185 -39.46 37.09 -45.29
N ASP A 186 -40.80 37.08 -45.29
CA ASP A 186 -41.61 37.13 -46.51
C ASP A 186 -41.84 38.56 -47.04
N GLU A 187 -40.80 39.28 -47.47
CA GLU A 187 -40.94 40.38 -48.44
C GLU A 187 -39.67 40.53 -49.30
N GLU A 188 -39.55 39.78 -50.40
CA GLU A 188 -39.32 40.35 -51.74
C GLU A 188 -39.07 39.30 -52.83
N THR A 189 -39.72 39.55 -53.97
CA THR A 189 -39.33 39.17 -55.34
C THR A 189 -39.60 37.74 -55.83
N GLY A 190 -40.49 37.68 -56.83
CA GLY A 190 -40.89 36.46 -57.51
C GLY A 190 -39.99 36.03 -58.68
N VAL A 191 -40.45 34.93 -59.31
CA VAL A 191 -40.41 34.54 -60.75
C VAL A 191 -39.87 33.12 -61.00
N LYS A 192 -40.80 32.22 -61.40
CA LYS A 192 -40.74 31.04 -62.34
C LYS A 192 -39.64 29.96 -62.13
N THR A 193 -39.91 28.65 -62.23
CA THR A 193 -40.25 27.89 -63.46
C THR A 193 -40.47 26.39 -63.15
N ALA A 194 -41.18 25.67 -64.05
CA ALA A 194 -41.53 24.23 -64.14
C ALA A 194 -40.39 23.20 -63.86
N GLU A 195 -40.55 21.87 -63.72
CA GLU A 195 -41.42 20.88 -64.40
C GLU A 195 -41.20 19.46 -63.76
N ASN A 196 -42.23 18.60 -63.75
CA ASN A 196 -42.27 17.10 -63.84
C ASN A 196 -41.19 16.16 -63.23
N GLY A 197 -41.65 15.07 -62.55
CA GLY A 197 -40.96 13.77 -62.65
C GLY A 197 -41.07 12.73 -61.51
N ALA A 198 -42.06 11.84 -61.61
CA ALA A 198 -42.01 10.38 -61.35
C ALA A 198 -41.76 9.78 -59.94
N ASN A 199 -42.77 9.04 -59.48
CA ASN A 199 -42.78 8.02 -58.43
C ASN A 199 -41.77 6.89 -58.69
N ASP A 200 -41.20 6.30 -57.62
CA ASP A 200 -41.21 4.84 -57.50
C ASP A 200 -41.06 4.37 -56.05
N GLY A 201 -42.02 3.58 -55.59
CA GLY A 201 -42.02 2.93 -54.28
C GLY A 201 -41.95 1.42 -54.49
N ILE A 202 -40.92 0.77 -53.95
CA ILE A 202 -40.71 -0.67 -54.13
C ILE A 202 -41.01 -1.40 -52.82
N TYR A 203 -42.06 -2.23 -52.85
CA TYR A 203 -42.44 -3.21 -51.84
C TYR A 203 -41.75 -4.54 -52.14
N ASN A 204 -41.24 -5.25 -51.11
CA ASN A 204 -40.57 -6.54 -51.27
C ASN A 204 -41.58 -7.70 -51.15
N SER A 205 -41.80 -8.44 -52.23
CA SER A 205 -42.62 -9.65 -52.28
C SER A 205 -41.78 -10.85 -52.74
N THR A 206 -40.86 -11.30 -51.89
CA THR A 206 -40.03 -12.50 -52.11
C THR A 206 -40.74 -13.77 -51.60
N PHE A 207 -41.92 -14.11 -52.11
CA PHE A 207 -42.39 -15.50 -52.15
C PHE A 207 -43.77 -15.57 -52.80
N SER A 208 -43.80 -15.65 -54.12
CA SER A 208 -44.89 -16.27 -54.90
C SER A 208 -44.39 -16.31 -56.35
N ASP A 209 -44.06 -17.51 -56.83
CA ASP A 209 -44.62 -18.06 -58.07
C ASP A 209 -43.77 -19.26 -58.51
N ASP A 210 -44.25 -20.45 -58.16
CA ASP A 210 -44.26 -21.57 -59.09
C ASP A 210 -45.72 -22.05 -59.13
N GLU A 211 -46.50 -21.44 -60.02
CA GLU A 211 -47.80 -21.96 -60.41
C GLU A 211 -47.63 -23.06 -61.49
N ARG A 212 -48.54 -24.04 -61.43
CA ARG A 212 -49.44 -24.44 -62.54
C ARG A 212 -49.13 -25.67 -63.44
N PHE A 213 -50.18 -26.52 -63.47
CA PHE A 213 -50.60 -27.52 -64.49
C PHE A 213 -49.95 -28.91 -64.41
N THR A 214 -50.63 -30.06 -64.37
CA THR A 214 -51.89 -30.58 -64.98
C THR A 214 -52.40 -31.81 -64.18
N GLN A 215 -53.68 -31.91 -63.79
CA GLN A 215 -54.84 -32.61 -64.44
C GLN A 215 -54.91 -34.15 -64.26
N MET A 216 -56.00 -34.58 -63.58
CA MET A 216 -56.62 -35.93 -63.42
C MET A 216 -55.77 -37.12 -62.99
#